data_AF-A0A948TMU8-F1
#
_entry.id   AF-A0A948TMU8-F1
#
_cell.length_a   1.000
_cell.length_b   1.000
_cell.length_c   1.000
_cell.angle_alpha   90.00
_cell.angle_beta   90.00
_cell.angle_gamma   90.00
#
_symmetry.space_group_name_H-M   'P 1'
#
loop_
_entity.id
_entity.type
_entity.pdbx_description
1 polymer ?
#
loop_
_entity_poly.entity_id
_entity_poly.type
_entity_poly.pdbx_seq_one_letter_code
_entity_poly.pdbx_strand_id
1 'polypeptide(L)'
;MNELKEIYDRISFLRLKGVKMKDIAEKTGFSPSVLSAVYSTVLPAYFKEIEKGTDEKEALDKALVWVNNVSKKKLLGSLPTLKSTLFSMEALPQRNKVLPNNPFLETLGCNLKESVNQIPNYSGIYLSYSISSSSPAMKIEPYLIAPSENGNYVEVGHQNVYGTTHWGAAMMNGQNHLYLLFNESRSPQLALFYICLKIPMYDRPPFLRGLYICCDYNYNPIARRILFVKVSESADREEFLKMKGTLKSLESLDGKEKTYYDYTCQREDVIRMCNIPSPQMTDQDLETEKRFLNI
;
A
#
# COMPACT_ATOMS: atom_id res chain seq x y z
N MET A 1 33.77 18.03 -18.68
CA MET A 1 33.30 16.93 -17.80
C MET A 1 33.77 15.63 -18.46
N ASN A 2 34.48 14.76 -17.74
CA ASN A 2 35.22 13.63 -18.32
C ASN A 2 34.25 12.61 -18.96
N GLU A 3 34.34 12.40 -20.27
CA GLU A 3 33.40 11.57 -21.05
C GLU A 3 33.30 10.12 -20.50
N LEU A 4 34.40 9.60 -19.96
CA LEU A 4 34.45 8.28 -19.33
C LEU A 4 33.65 8.21 -18.03
N LYS A 5 33.57 9.33 -17.29
CA LYS A 5 32.76 9.43 -16.06
C LYS A 5 31.27 9.40 -16.38
N GLU A 6 30.84 10.13 -17.41
CA GLU A 6 29.44 10.13 -17.84
C GLU A 6 28.99 8.74 -18.32
N ILE A 7 29.86 8.02 -19.03
CA ILE A 7 29.61 6.64 -19.45
C ILE A 7 29.52 5.70 -18.24
N TYR A 8 30.43 5.83 -17.27
CA TYR A 8 30.41 5.03 -16.04
C TYR A 8 29.11 5.24 -15.24
N ASP A 9 28.73 6.50 -15.03
CA ASP A 9 27.53 6.86 -14.28
C ASP A 9 26.27 6.37 -15.00
N ARG A 10 26.23 6.47 -16.34
CA ARG A 10 25.10 5.98 -17.13
C ARG A 10 24.98 4.45 -17.09
N ILE A 11 26.08 3.72 -17.21
CA ILE A 11 26.07 2.25 -17.08
C ILE A 11 25.64 1.86 -15.66
N SER A 12 26.16 2.53 -14.63
CA SER A 12 25.75 2.31 -13.24
C SER A 12 24.26 2.55 -13.04
N PHE A 13 23.71 3.62 -13.61
CA PHE A 13 22.27 3.90 -13.57
C PHE A 13 21.44 2.80 -14.23
N LEU A 14 21.81 2.36 -15.44
CA LEU A 14 21.10 1.27 -16.15
C LEU A 14 21.17 -0.05 -15.36
N ARG A 15 22.32 -0.35 -14.75
CA ARG A 15 22.53 -1.52 -13.89
C ARG A 15 21.71 -1.44 -12.60
N LEU A 16 21.62 -0.28 -11.97
CA LEU A 16 20.78 -0.04 -10.79
C LEU A 16 19.30 -0.24 -11.10
N LYS A 17 18.86 0.21 -12.28
CA LYS A 17 17.51 -0.01 -12.84
C LYS A 17 17.29 -1.44 -13.39
N GLY A 18 18.29 -2.31 -13.26
CA GLY A 18 18.16 -3.75 -13.47
C GLY A 18 18.45 -4.24 -14.89
N VAL A 19 18.90 -3.38 -15.80
CA VAL A 19 19.35 -3.78 -17.13
C VAL A 19 20.57 -4.72 -17.00
N LYS A 20 20.54 -5.89 -17.64
CA LYS A 20 21.64 -6.86 -17.55
C LYS A 20 22.82 -6.38 -18.39
N MET A 21 24.04 -6.70 -17.96
CA MET A 21 25.27 -6.31 -18.68
C MET A 21 25.29 -6.86 -20.11
N LYS A 22 24.72 -8.06 -20.33
CA LYS A 22 24.57 -8.67 -21.67
C LYS A 22 23.72 -7.80 -22.60
N ASP A 23 22.61 -7.26 -22.10
CA ASP A 23 21.67 -6.45 -22.89
C ASP A 23 22.28 -5.10 -23.26
N ILE A 24 23.07 -4.51 -22.34
CA ILE A 24 23.83 -3.29 -22.62
C ILE A 24 24.91 -3.56 -23.67
N ALA A 25 25.64 -4.67 -23.54
CA ALA A 25 26.70 -5.05 -24.46
C ALA A 25 26.15 -5.31 -25.88
N GLU A 26 25.03 -6.00 -26.00
CA GLU A 26 24.36 -6.29 -27.28
C GLU A 26 23.97 -5.01 -28.02
N LYS A 27 23.34 -4.04 -27.34
CA LYS A 27 22.94 -2.78 -27.98
C LYS A 27 24.13 -1.88 -28.33
N THR A 28 25.19 -1.92 -27.52
CA THR A 28 26.39 -1.09 -27.73
C THR A 28 27.41 -1.71 -28.69
N GLY A 29 27.19 -2.96 -29.14
CA GLY A 29 28.10 -3.69 -30.01
C GLY A 29 29.38 -4.18 -29.31
N PHE A 30 29.43 -4.13 -27.99
CA PHE A 30 30.53 -4.68 -27.20
C PHE A 30 30.28 -6.15 -26.86
N SER A 31 31.35 -6.90 -26.60
CA SER A 31 31.18 -8.21 -25.98
C SER A 31 30.88 -8.03 -24.48
N PRO A 32 30.00 -8.85 -23.88
CA PRO A 32 29.64 -8.73 -22.46
C PRO A 32 30.85 -8.77 -21.52
N SER A 33 31.88 -9.58 -21.85
CA SER A 33 33.10 -9.69 -21.06
C SER A 33 33.97 -8.43 -21.13
N VAL A 34 34.08 -7.80 -22.30
CA VAL A 34 34.83 -6.54 -22.48
C VAL A 34 34.12 -5.40 -21.77
N LEU A 35 32.80 -5.26 -21.95
CA LEU A 35 32.04 -4.20 -21.29
C LEU A 35 32.06 -4.36 -19.77
N SER A 36 31.96 -5.59 -19.26
CA SER A 36 32.09 -5.86 -17.83
C SER A 36 33.46 -5.47 -17.31
N ALA A 37 34.55 -5.86 -17.99
CA ALA A 37 35.90 -5.52 -17.57
C ALA A 37 36.15 -4.01 -17.56
N VAL A 38 35.64 -3.30 -18.57
CA VAL A 38 35.69 -1.83 -18.63
C VAL A 38 34.96 -1.20 -17.44
N TYR A 39 33.75 -1.67 -17.15
CA TYR A 39 32.91 -1.15 -16.07
C TYR A 39 33.45 -1.45 -14.67
N SER A 40 33.87 -2.69 -14.38
CA SER A 40 34.23 -3.11 -13.02
C SER A 40 35.69 -2.89 -12.66
N THR A 41 36.57 -2.73 -13.65
CA THR A 41 38.03 -2.76 -13.43
C THR A 41 38.72 -1.55 -14.04
N VAL A 42 38.53 -1.29 -15.34
CA VAL A 42 39.25 -0.21 -16.04
C VAL A 42 38.79 1.18 -15.56
N LEU A 43 37.47 1.45 -15.56
CA LEU A 43 36.96 2.77 -15.18
C LEU A 43 37.23 3.11 -13.70
N PRO A 44 37.01 2.19 -12.73
CA PRO A 44 37.40 2.44 -11.33
C PRO A 44 38.90 2.68 -11.14
N ALA A 45 39.76 1.90 -11.81
CA ALA A 45 41.21 2.10 -11.75
C ALA A 45 41.62 3.44 -12.38
N TYR A 46 41.01 3.82 -13.49
CA TYR A 46 41.21 5.10 -14.15
C TYR A 46 40.86 6.28 -13.22
N PHE A 47 39.67 6.27 -12.61
CA PHE A 47 39.27 7.36 -11.70
C PHE A 47 40.19 7.48 -10.48
N LYS A 48 40.66 6.36 -9.94
CA LYS A 48 41.62 6.34 -8.84
C LYS A 48 42.97 6.97 -9.21
N GLU A 49 43.43 6.80 -10.45
CA GLU A 49 44.67 7.44 -10.93
C GLU A 49 44.49 8.92 -11.25
N ILE A 50 43.31 9.32 -11.74
CA ILE A 50 42.93 10.74 -11.92
C ILE A 50 42.87 11.47 -10.58
N GLU A 51 42.31 10.86 -9.53
CA GLU A 51 42.25 11.43 -8.18
C GLU A 51 43.65 11.67 -7.57
N LYS A 52 44.65 10.90 -8.00
CA LYS A 52 46.06 11.09 -7.61
C LYS A 52 46.77 12.20 -8.41
N GLY A 53 46.07 12.88 -9.33
CA GLY A 53 46.62 13.95 -10.16
C GLY A 53 47.39 13.46 -11.40
N THR A 54 47.21 12.21 -11.82
CA THR A 54 47.83 11.67 -13.04
C THR A 54 47.13 12.21 -14.28
N ASP A 55 47.87 12.46 -15.38
CA ASP A 55 47.30 12.85 -16.67
C ASP A 55 46.34 11.77 -17.22
N GLU A 56 45.28 12.20 -17.94
CA GLU A 56 44.23 11.31 -18.44
C GLU A 56 44.76 10.17 -19.32
N LYS A 57 45.79 10.43 -20.15
CA LYS A 57 46.35 9.40 -21.04
C LYS A 57 47.11 8.35 -20.26
N GLU A 58 47.90 8.78 -19.28
CA GLU A 58 48.72 7.91 -18.43
C GLU A 58 47.86 7.12 -17.44
N ALA A 59 46.82 7.74 -16.88
CA ALA A 59 45.84 7.09 -16.02
C ALA A 59 45.11 5.95 -16.76
N LEU A 60 44.71 6.18 -18.02
CA LEU A 60 44.04 5.15 -18.82
C LEU A 60 44.99 4.01 -19.20
N ASP A 61 46.26 4.32 -19.50
CA ASP A 61 47.28 3.30 -19.75
C ASP A 61 47.50 2.40 -18.53
N LYS A 62 47.63 2.99 -17.33
CA LYS A 62 47.74 2.24 -16.07
C LYS A 62 46.51 1.40 -15.79
N ALA A 63 45.31 1.90 -16.10
CA ALA A 63 44.06 1.18 -15.90
C ALA A 63 43.89 -0.04 -16.84
N LEU A 64 44.35 0.07 -18.08
CA LEU A 64 44.23 -0.99 -19.08
C LEU A 64 45.19 -2.17 -18.86
N VAL A 65 46.28 -1.99 -18.09
CA VAL A 65 47.19 -3.09 -17.71
C VAL A 65 46.46 -4.22 -16.97
N TRP A 66 45.38 -3.92 -16.26
CA TRP A 66 44.62 -4.89 -15.48
C TRP A 66 43.70 -5.78 -16.32
N VAL A 67 43.60 -5.56 -17.63
CA VAL A 67 42.66 -6.27 -18.51
C VAL A 67 43.33 -6.65 -19.84
N ASN A 68 43.27 -7.94 -20.20
CA ASN A 68 43.92 -8.44 -21.42
C ASN A 68 43.02 -8.41 -22.66
N ASN A 69 41.73 -8.11 -22.48
CA ASN A 69 40.70 -8.21 -23.52
C ASN A 69 40.19 -6.84 -24.03
N VAL A 70 40.78 -5.73 -23.58
CA VAL A 70 40.35 -4.37 -23.95
C VAL A 70 41.46 -3.65 -24.71
N SER A 71 41.20 -3.29 -25.97
CA SER A 71 42.14 -2.48 -26.77
C SER A 71 41.88 -0.99 -26.56
N LYS A 72 42.91 -0.22 -26.15
CA LYS A 72 42.84 1.25 -25.98
C LYS A 72 42.28 1.95 -27.21
N LYS A 73 42.81 1.60 -28.39
CA LYS A 73 42.43 2.21 -29.68
C LYS A 73 40.96 1.92 -30.01
N LYS A 74 40.51 0.69 -29.78
CA LYS A 74 39.11 0.30 -30.03
C LYS A 74 38.15 0.96 -29.05
N LEU A 75 38.52 1.01 -27.76
CA LEU A 75 37.73 1.64 -26.70
C LEU A 75 37.52 3.13 -27.01
N LEU A 76 38.60 3.88 -27.21
CA LEU A 76 38.55 5.32 -27.52
C LEU A 76 37.76 5.61 -28.80
N GLY A 77 37.97 4.82 -29.86
CA GLY A 77 37.23 4.98 -31.12
C GLY A 77 35.73 4.69 -31.02
N SER A 78 35.29 3.96 -29.99
CA SER A 78 33.89 3.58 -29.77
C SER A 78 33.16 4.40 -28.70
N LEU A 79 33.85 5.33 -28.01
CA LEU A 79 33.25 6.15 -26.95
C LEU A 79 32.03 6.97 -27.42
N PRO A 80 32.07 7.65 -28.58
CA PRO A 80 30.94 8.47 -29.01
C PRO A 80 29.69 7.63 -29.27
N THR A 81 29.86 6.48 -29.92
CA THR A 81 28.78 5.52 -30.21
C THR A 81 28.25 4.87 -28.94
N LEU A 82 29.15 4.48 -28.01
CA LEU A 82 28.80 3.92 -26.72
C LEU A 82 27.95 4.91 -25.92
N LYS A 83 28.40 6.16 -25.82
CA LYS A 83 27.69 7.23 -25.12
C LYS A 83 26.31 7.48 -25.73
N SER A 84 26.23 7.72 -27.05
CA SER A 84 24.96 7.96 -27.73
C SER A 84 23.97 6.82 -27.49
N THR A 85 24.43 5.57 -27.62
CA THR A 85 23.60 4.37 -27.41
C THR A 85 23.12 4.28 -25.96
N LEU A 86 24.01 4.41 -24.96
CA LEU A 86 23.66 4.34 -23.54
C LEU A 86 22.66 5.42 -23.11
N PHE A 87 22.75 6.62 -23.68
CA PHE A 87 21.85 7.72 -23.38
C PHE A 87 20.50 7.59 -24.11
N SER A 88 20.48 6.97 -25.30
CA SER A 88 19.24 6.60 -26.00
C SER A 88 18.50 5.40 -25.38
N MET A 89 19.17 4.60 -24.54
CA MET A 89 18.53 3.51 -23.83
C MET A 89 17.55 4.06 -22.80
N GLU A 90 16.26 3.87 -23.03
CA GLU A 90 15.24 4.06 -22.01
C GLU A 90 15.40 2.97 -20.94
N ALA A 91 15.67 3.39 -19.71
CA ALA A 91 15.51 2.53 -18.55
C ALA A 91 14.01 2.38 -18.32
N LEU A 92 13.37 1.46 -19.05
CA LEU A 92 12.05 0.98 -18.64
C LEU A 92 12.20 0.56 -17.17
N PRO A 93 11.40 1.13 -16.25
CA PRO A 93 11.44 0.70 -14.88
C PRO A 93 11.14 -0.80 -14.90
N GLN A 94 12.15 -1.63 -14.62
CA GLN A 94 11.88 -3.02 -14.35
C GLN A 94 10.88 -3.03 -13.20
N ARG A 95 9.70 -3.58 -13.48
CA ARG A 95 8.79 -4.09 -12.46
C ARG A 95 9.65 -4.86 -11.49
N ASN A 96 9.83 -4.24 -10.32
CA ASN A 96 10.40 -4.74 -9.09
C ASN A 96 11.51 -5.79 -9.30
N LYS A 97 12.77 -5.40 -8.98
CA LYS A 97 13.65 -6.35 -8.31
C LYS A 97 12.78 -7.03 -7.26
N VAL A 98 12.60 -8.34 -7.37
CA VAL A 98 11.96 -9.15 -6.34
C VAL A 98 12.82 -8.94 -5.11
N LEU A 99 12.44 -7.95 -4.29
CA LEU A 99 12.82 -7.88 -2.90
C LEU A 99 12.57 -9.29 -2.36
N PRO A 100 13.43 -9.84 -1.48
CA PRO A 100 13.09 -11.10 -0.82
C PRO A 100 11.65 -10.98 -0.35
N ASN A 101 10.77 -11.82 -0.91
CA ASN A 101 9.34 -11.71 -0.68
C ASN A 101 9.16 -11.68 0.84
N ASN A 102 8.55 -10.61 1.34
CA ASN A 102 8.28 -10.51 2.76
C ASN A 102 7.37 -11.70 3.13
N PRO A 103 7.83 -12.66 3.97
CA PRO A 103 7.05 -13.87 4.25
C PRO A 103 5.69 -13.55 4.86
N PHE A 104 5.59 -12.42 5.57
CA PHE A 104 4.32 -11.90 6.08
C PHE A 104 3.37 -11.49 4.95
N LEU A 105 3.86 -10.82 3.91
CA LEU A 105 3.03 -10.45 2.76
C LEU A 105 2.59 -11.66 1.93
N GLU A 106 3.44 -12.69 1.84
CA GLU A 106 3.03 -13.97 1.25
C GLU A 106 1.92 -14.63 2.07
N THR A 107 2.10 -14.71 3.39
CA THR A 107 1.10 -15.28 4.31
C THR A 107 -0.22 -14.51 4.24
N LEU A 108 -0.16 -13.18 4.21
CA LEU A 108 -1.32 -12.30 4.04
C LEU A 108 -2.01 -12.55 2.71
N GLY A 109 -1.24 -12.68 1.62
CA GLY A 109 -1.75 -13.00 0.29
C GLY A 109 -2.45 -14.36 0.24
N CYS A 110 -1.88 -15.38 0.87
CA CYS A 110 -2.50 -16.71 0.99
C CYS A 110 -3.81 -16.63 1.78
N ASN A 111 -3.83 -15.94 2.93
CA ASN A 111 -5.03 -15.80 3.75
C ASN A 111 -6.16 -15.06 3.01
N LEU A 112 -5.85 -13.99 2.29
CA LEU A 112 -6.82 -13.27 1.46
C LEU A 112 -7.48 -14.19 0.42
N LYS A 113 -6.69 -15.07 -0.19
CA LYS A 113 -7.18 -16.07 -1.14
C LYS A 113 -8.03 -17.15 -0.49
N GLU A 114 -7.59 -17.69 0.65
CA GLU A 114 -8.34 -18.71 1.40
C GLU A 114 -9.66 -18.17 1.96
N SER A 115 -9.72 -16.88 2.27
CA SER A 115 -10.93 -16.21 2.79
C SER A 115 -12.09 -16.30 1.80
N VAL A 116 -11.83 -16.35 0.49
CA VAL A 116 -12.87 -16.48 -0.55
C VAL A 116 -13.74 -17.72 -0.34
N ASN A 117 -13.16 -18.81 0.14
CA ASN A 117 -13.89 -20.07 0.37
C ASN A 117 -14.81 -20.01 1.60
N GLN A 118 -14.59 -19.05 2.51
CA GLN A 118 -15.27 -18.97 3.80
C GLN A 118 -16.35 -17.88 3.84
N ILE A 119 -16.30 -16.90 2.94
CA ILE A 119 -17.27 -15.81 2.88
C ILE A 119 -18.62 -16.08 2.18
N PRO A 120 -18.91 -17.20 1.46
CA PRO A 120 -20.20 -17.35 0.78
C PRO A 120 -21.43 -17.16 1.68
N ASN A 121 -21.34 -17.54 2.96
CA ASN A 121 -22.42 -17.34 3.93
C ASN A 121 -22.60 -15.87 4.37
N TYR A 122 -21.58 -15.03 4.16
CA TYR A 122 -21.54 -13.62 4.57
C TYR A 122 -21.46 -12.68 3.37
N SER A 123 -21.56 -13.20 2.15
CA SER A 123 -21.57 -12.39 0.93
C SER A 123 -22.93 -11.74 0.75
N GLY A 124 -22.91 -10.48 0.30
CA GLY A 124 -24.12 -9.71 0.04
C GLY A 124 -23.92 -8.22 0.33
N ILE A 125 -25.03 -7.49 0.32
CA ILE A 125 -25.08 -6.07 0.62
C ILE A 125 -25.66 -5.87 2.03
N TYR A 126 -24.99 -5.02 2.79
CA TYR A 126 -25.30 -4.69 4.18
C TYR A 126 -25.57 -3.20 4.34
N LEU A 127 -26.48 -2.85 5.23
CA LEU A 127 -26.53 -1.51 5.82
C LEU A 127 -25.82 -1.55 7.17
N SER A 128 -24.84 -0.67 7.34
CA SER A 128 -24.20 -0.48 8.64
C SER A 128 -24.90 0.60 9.44
N TYR A 129 -24.89 0.46 10.76
CA TYR A 129 -25.37 1.44 11.73
C TYR A 129 -24.24 1.75 12.70
N SER A 130 -23.87 3.03 12.80
CA SER A 130 -22.82 3.51 13.70
C SER A 130 -22.96 4.99 13.99
N ILE A 131 -22.35 5.47 15.07
CA ILE A 131 -22.35 6.90 15.42
C ILE A 131 -21.46 7.73 14.49
N SER A 132 -21.94 8.92 14.11
CA SER A 132 -21.18 9.90 13.35
C SER A 132 -20.04 10.54 14.16
N SER A 133 -18.97 10.92 13.48
CA SER A 133 -17.85 11.65 14.11
C SER A 133 -18.13 13.12 14.33
N SER A 134 -18.98 13.71 13.48
CA SER A 134 -19.19 15.15 13.40
C SER A 134 -20.44 15.64 14.13
N SER A 135 -21.35 14.73 14.47
CA SER A 135 -22.67 15.06 15.05
C SER A 135 -23.20 13.89 15.87
N PRO A 136 -24.12 14.14 16.82
CA PRO A 136 -24.84 13.09 17.55
C PRO A 136 -25.95 12.48 16.67
N ALA A 137 -25.56 12.00 15.49
CA ALA A 137 -26.44 11.41 14.50
C ALA A 137 -25.95 10.01 14.14
N MET A 138 -26.87 9.14 13.75
CA MET A 138 -26.56 7.80 13.26
C MET A 138 -26.20 7.87 11.78
N LYS A 139 -25.05 7.28 11.43
CA LYS A 139 -24.68 6.98 10.06
C LYS A 139 -25.29 5.64 9.68
N ILE A 140 -26.01 5.64 8.56
CA ILE A 140 -26.52 4.45 7.92
C ILE A 140 -25.82 4.35 6.56
N GLU A 141 -24.83 3.48 6.44
CA GLU A 141 -23.93 3.43 5.28
C GLU A 141 -23.95 2.03 4.64
N PRO A 142 -24.12 1.91 3.31
CA PRO A 142 -24.10 0.62 2.64
C PRO A 142 -22.68 0.07 2.51
N TYR A 143 -22.58 -1.25 2.65
CA TYR A 143 -21.36 -2.04 2.47
C TYR A 143 -21.62 -3.25 1.58
N LEU A 144 -20.62 -3.63 0.80
CA LEU A 144 -20.61 -4.84 -0.04
C LEU A 144 -19.54 -5.80 0.49
N ILE A 145 -19.88 -7.09 0.57
CA ILE A 145 -18.93 -8.18 0.79
C ILE A 145 -19.13 -9.18 -0.34
N ALA A 146 -18.13 -9.33 -1.20
CA ALA A 146 -18.23 -10.17 -2.39
C ALA A 146 -16.90 -10.86 -2.70
N PRO A 147 -16.90 -12.06 -3.31
CA PRO A 147 -15.70 -12.56 -3.96
C PRO A 147 -15.32 -11.59 -5.09
N SER A 148 -14.02 -11.29 -5.23
CA SER A 148 -13.52 -10.51 -6.36
C SER A 148 -13.79 -11.22 -7.70
N GLU A 149 -13.86 -10.46 -8.80
CA GLU A 149 -14.13 -10.99 -10.15
C GLU A 149 -13.15 -12.09 -10.57
N ASN A 150 -11.89 -12.00 -10.13
CA ASN A 150 -10.85 -13.00 -10.42
C ASN A 150 -10.77 -14.13 -9.37
N GLY A 151 -11.60 -14.08 -8.33
CA GLY A 151 -11.68 -15.09 -7.26
C GLY A 151 -10.43 -15.19 -6.37
N ASN A 152 -9.53 -14.21 -6.39
CA ASN A 152 -8.25 -14.29 -5.66
C ASN A 152 -8.30 -13.65 -4.27
N TYR A 153 -9.31 -12.84 -3.99
CA TYR A 153 -9.54 -12.22 -2.69
C TYR A 153 -11.02 -11.88 -2.50
N VAL A 154 -11.40 -11.51 -1.29
CA VAL A 154 -12.72 -10.98 -0.98
C VAL A 154 -12.70 -9.47 -1.15
N GLU A 155 -13.45 -8.96 -2.11
CA GLU A 155 -13.63 -7.53 -2.32
C GLU A 155 -14.67 -6.97 -1.35
N VAL A 156 -14.36 -5.80 -0.81
CA VAL A 156 -15.31 -5.04 0.01
C VAL A 156 -15.50 -3.63 -0.54
N GLY A 157 -16.75 -3.20 -0.55
CA GLY A 157 -17.16 -1.85 -0.93
C GLY A 157 -17.80 -1.12 0.25
N HIS A 158 -17.56 0.17 0.36
CA HIS A 158 -18.22 1.07 1.32
C HIS A 158 -18.64 2.34 0.61
N GLN A 159 -19.90 2.75 0.74
CA GLN A 159 -20.28 4.12 0.36
C GLN A 159 -20.56 4.92 1.62
N ASN A 160 -19.81 6.01 1.80
CA ASN A 160 -20.01 6.87 2.93
C ASN A 160 -21.24 7.79 2.73
N VAL A 161 -21.67 8.42 3.82
CA VAL A 161 -22.76 9.41 3.80
C VAL A 161 -22.48 10.65 2.95
N TYR A 162 -21.22 10.88 2.56
CA TYR A 162 -20.79 12.03 1.76
C TYR A 162 -20.72 11.72 0.25
N GLY A 163 -21.08 10.50 -0.17
CA GLY A 163 -21.09 10.08 -1.57
C GLY A 163 -19.75 9.59 -2.12
N THR A 164 -18.74 9.38 -1.26
CA THR A 164 -17.48 8.74 -1.64
C THR A 164 -17.59 7.23 -1.50
N THR A 165 -17.10 6.51 -2.50
CA THR A 165 -16.97 5.05 -2.45
C THR A 165 -15.54 4.65 -2.14
N HIS A 166 -15.36 3.79 -1.15
CA HIS A 166 -14.08 3.18 -0.79
C HIS A 166 -14.11 1.70 -1.15
N TRP A 167 -12.97 1.20 -1.62
CA TRP A 167 -12.77 -0.19 -1.96
C TRP A 167 -11.65 -0.77 -1.11
N GLY A 168 -11.71 -2.08 -0.94
CA GLY A 168 -10.83 -2.77 -0.03
C GLY A 168 -10.86 -4.28 -0.22
N ALA A 169 -10.24 -4.97 0.73
CA ALA A 169 -10.25 -6.42 0.80
C ALA A 169 -10.65 -6.89 2.19
N ALA A 170 -11.20 -8.10 2.27
CA ALA A 170 -11.50 -8.74 3.54
C ALA A 170 -10.67 -10.01 3.77
N MET A 171 -10.39 -10.28 5.03
CA MET A 171 -9.63 -11.44 5.49
C MET A 171 -10.26 -12.09 6.71
N MET A 172 -10.28 -13.42 6.71
CA MET A 172 -10.73 -14.23 7.84
C MET A 172 -9.60 -14.40 8.85
N ASN A 173 -9.91 -14.19 10.12
CA ASN A 173 -9.04 -14.56 11.23
C ASN A 173 -9.64 -15.76 11.97
N GLY A 174 -9.14 -16.94 11.61
CA GLY A 174 -9.77 -18.20 11.97
C GLY A 174 -11.21 -18.25 11.44
N GLN A 175 -12.12 -18.77 12.25
CA GLN A 175 -13.56 -18.91 11.91
C GLN A 175 -14.45 -17.88 12.62
N ASN A 176 -13.87 -17.05 13.49
CA ASN A 176 -14.64 -16.24 14.44
C ASN A 176 -14.67 -14.75 14.09
N HIS A 177 -13.74 -14.28 13.25
CA HIS A 177 -13.62 -12.86 12.93
C HIS A 177 -13.37 -12.64 11.45
N LEU A 178 -13.98 -11.58 10.94
CA LEU A 178 -13.83 -11.09 9.58
C LEU A 178 -13.33 -9.64 9.65
N TYR A 179 -12.16 -9.40 9.08
CA TYR A 179 -11.56 -8.08 8.98
C TYR A 179 -11.84 -7.50 7.60
N LEU A 180 -12.50 -6.35 7.54
CA LEU A 180 -12.69 -5.59 6.31
C LEU A 180 -11.68 -4.44 6.34
N LEU A 181 -10.80 -4.35 5.36
CA LEU A 181 -9.79 -3.29 5.27
C LEU A 181 -10.09 -2.42 4.05
N PHE A 182 -10.15 -1.11 4.24
CA PHE A 182 -10.46 -0.15 3.21
C PHE A 182 -9.36 0.90 3.09
N ASN A 183 -9.23 1.50 1.91
CA ASN A 183 -8.39 2.66 1.70
C ASN A 183 -9.25 3.92 1.51
N GLU A 184 -9.12 4.91 2.39
CA GLU A 184 -9.79 6.22 2.25
C GLU A 184 -9.16 7.06 1.14
N SER A 185 -7.88 6.86 0.89
CA SER A 185 -7.11 7.61 -0.10
C SER A 185 -7.14 6.94 -1.48
N ARG A 186 -6.94 7.73 -2.53
CA ARG A 186 -6.67 7.18 -3.86
C ARG A 186 -5.24 6.67 -3.91
N SER A 187 -5.04 5.56 -4.64
CA SER A 187 -3.71 5.06 -4.97
C SER A 187 -2.86 6.18 -5.59
N PRO A 188 -1.57 6.34 -5.20
CA PRO A 188 -0.72 5.38 -4.46
C PRO A 188 -0.70 5.54 -2.93
N GLN A 189 -1.41 6.51 -2.37
CA GLN A 189 -1.43 6.72 -0.92
C GLN A 189 -2.31 5.68 -0.23
N LEU A 190 -1.82 5.12 0.87
CA LEU A 190 -2.54 4.17 1.71
C LEU A 190 -2.95 4.85 3.02
N ALA A 191 -4.25 5.08 3.20
CA ALA A 191 -4.87 5.57 4.42
C ALA A 191 -5.92 4.54 4.86
N LEU A 192 -5.56 3.66 5.79
CA LEU A 192 -6.40 2.54 6.17
C LEU A 192 -7.42 2.93 7.23
N PHE A 193 -8.65 2.49 7.02
CA PHE A 193 -9.58 2.19 8.10
C PHE A 193 -10.02 0.73 7.97
N TYR A 194 -10.46 0.15 9.08
CA TYR A 194 -10.85 -1.25 9.08
C TYR A 194 -11.96 -1.55 10.06
N ILE A 195 -12.68 -2.63 9.76
CA ILE A 195 -13.81 -3.12 10.54
C ILE A 195 -13.52 -4.56 10.94
N CYS A 196 -13.58 -4.86 12.22
CA CYS A 196 -13.52 -6.23 12.73
C CYS A 196 -14.92 -6.69 13.11
N LEU A 197 -15.49 -7.62 12.32
CA LEU A 197 -16.80 -8.22 12.56
C LEU A 197 -16.63 -9.57 13.25
N LYS A 198 -17.45 -9.83 14.27
CA LYS A 198 -17.58 -11.15 14.89
C LYS A 198 -18.52 -12.02 14.07
N ILE A 199 -18.03 -13.18 13.67
CA ILE A 199 -18.78 -14.19 12.94
C ILE A 199 -19.54 -15.07 13.94
N PRO A 200 -20.88 -15.13 13.87
CA PRO A 200 -21.66 -16.05 14.69
C PRO A 200 -21.60 -17.47 14.11
N MET A 201 -21.79 -18.48 14.96
CA MET A 201 -22.02 -19.87 14.52
C MET A 201 -23.46 -20.01 14.01
N TYR A 202 -23.79 -19.30 12.93
CA TYR A 202 -25.12 -19.26 12.34
C TYR A 202 -25.00 -19.10 10.82
N ASP A 203 -25.68 -19.95 10.05
CA ASP A 203 -25.67 -19.87 8.59
C ASP A 203 -26.48 -18.66 8.11
N ARG A 204 -25.87 -17.85 7.23
CA ARG A 204 -26.46 -16.62 6.67
C ARG A 204 -27.07 -15.72 7.77
N PRO A 205 -26.24 -15.22 8.69
CA PRO A 205 -26.73 -14.41 9.79
C PRO A 205 -27.38 -13.13 9.26
N PRO A 206 -28.54 -12.71 9.81
CA PRO A 206 -29.23 -11.51 9.37
C PRO A 206 -28.44 -10.23 9.72
N PHE A 207 -27.52 -10.31 10.68
CA PHE A 207 -26.64 -9.22 11.05
C PHE A 207 -25.28 -9.71 11.56
N LEU A 208 -24.29 -8.83 11.45
CA LEU A 208 -22.94 -8.99 12.00
C LEU A 208 -22.63 -7.80 12.91
N ARG A 209 -21.87 -8.03 13.98
CA ARG A 209 -21.55 -7.00 14.98
C ARG A 209 -20.04 -6.88 15.09
N GLY A 210 -19.55 -5.67 15.30
CA GLY A 210 -18.11 -5.46 15.31
C GLY A 210 -17.67 -4.11 15.81
N LEU A 211 -16.40 -3.83 15.54
CA LEU A 211 -15.74 -2.56 15.81
C LEU A 211 -15.26 -1.95 14.50
N TYR A 212 -15.62 -0.70 14.29
CA TYR A 212 -15.08 0.19 13.26
C TYR A 212 -13.92 0.98 13.86
N ILE A 213 -12.74 0.91 13.24
CA ILE A 213 -11.51 1.53 13.73
C ILE A 213 -10.94 2.42 12.62
N CYS A 214 -10.76 3.70 12.93
CA CYS A 214 -10.19 4.70 12.03
C CYS A 214 -9.55 5.84 12.85
N CYS A 215 -9.05 6.87 12.17
CA CYS A 215 -8.70 8.13 12.81
C CYS A 215 -9.86 9.15 12.70
N ASP A 216 -10.03 10.02 13.69
CA ASP A 216 -10.92 11.16 13.59
C ASP A 216 -10.28 12.33 12.80
N TYR A 217 -10.99 13.45 12.68
CA TYR A 217 -10.50 14.64 11.95
C TYR A 217 -9.25 15.29 12.59
N ASN A 218 -8.96 14.98 13.85
CA ASN A 218 -7.76 15.43 14.55
C ASN A 218 -6.64 14.37 14.50
N TYR A 219 -6.80 13.31 13.69
CA TYR A 219 -5.92 12.16 13.60
C TYR A 219 -5.79 11.33 14.89
N ASN A 220 -6.75 11.47 15.82
CA ASN A 220 -6.79 10.61 16.98
C ASN A 220 -7.36 9.24 16.59
N PRO A 221 -6.77 8.13 17.06
CA PRO A 221 -7.34 6.82 16.84
C PRO A 221 -8.65 6.68 17.59
N ILE A 222 -9.65 6.14 16.92
CA ILE A 222 -10.97 5.89 17.49
C ILE A 222 -11.43 4.47 17.16
N ALA A 223 -12.12 3.85 18.10
CA ALA A 223 -12.86 2.62 17.88
C ALA A 223 -14.33 2.83 18.22
N ARG A 224 -15.23 2.33 17.38
CA ARG A 224 -16.68 2.48 17.53
C ARG A 224 -17.38 1.18 17.33
N ARG A 225 -18.46 0.97 18.06
CA ARG A 225 -19.36 -0.13 17.72
C ARG A 225 -20.01 0.11 16.36
N ILE A 226 -20.14 -0.97 15.60
CA ILE A 226 -20.85 -0.99 14.32
C ILE A 226 -21.69 -2.25 14.21
N LEU A 227 -22.88 -2.09 13.62
CA LEU A 227 -23.81 -3.18 13.33
C LEU A 227 -24.03 -3.25 11.82
N PHE A 228 -23.84 -4.41 11.22
CA PHE A 228 -24.11 -4.68 9.81
C PHE A 228 -25.41 -5.48 9.73
N VAL A 229 -26.44 -4.96 9.08
CA VAL A 229 -27.70 -5.67 8.83
C VAL A 229 -27.75 -6.03 7.36
N LYS A 230 -27.95 -7.31 7.04
CA LYS A 230 -27.99 -7.80 5.67
C LYS A 230 -29.29 -7.35 5.01
N VAL A 231 -29.20 -6.71 3.85
CA VAL A 231 -30.35 -6.19 3.10
C VAL A 231 -30.54 -6.87 1.75
N SER A 232 -29.48 -7.44 1.18
CA SER A 232 -29.54 -8.22 -0.05
C SER A 232 -28.55 -9.37 0.00
N GLU A 233 -28.96 -10.54 -0.52
CA GLU A 233 -28.06 -11.66 -0.82
C GLU A 233 -27.28 -11.41 -2.13
N SER A 234 -27.70 -10.42 -2.92
CA SER A 234 -26.98 -9.99 -4.11
C SER A 234 -25.61 -9.46 -3.72
N ALA A 235 -24.57 -9.97 -4.39
CA ALA A 235 -23.21 -9.48 -4.31
C ALA A 235 -22.87 -8.61 -5.54
N ASP A 236 -23.89 -8.08 -6.22
CA ASP A 236 -23.73 -7.30 -7.44
C ASP A 236 -23.20 -5.90 -7.16
N ARG A 237 -22.15 -5.54 -7.90
CA ARG A 237 -21.46 -4.26 -7.74
C ARG A 237 -22.32 -3.09 -8.20
N GLU A 238 -23.11 -3.24 -9.27
CA GLU A 238 -23.92 -2.16 -9.81
C GLU A 238 -25.13 -1.85 -8.92
N GLU A 239 -25.75 -2.88 -8.34
CA GLU A 239 -26.79 -2.75 -7.32
C GLU A 239 -26.27 -1.99 -6.11
N PHE A 240 -25.10 -2.41 -5.58
CA PHE A 240 -24.44 -1.73 -4.48
C PHE A 240 -24.16 -0.24 -4.80
N LEU A 241 -23.64 0.04 -5.99
CA LEU A 241 -23.27 1.41 -6.38
C LEU A 241 -24.47 2.38 -6.46
N LYS A 242 -25.69 1.87 -6.62
CA LYS A 242 -26.93 2.68 -6.65
C LYS A 242 -27.41 3.11 -5.26
N MET A 243 -26.91 2.47 -4.20
CA MET A 243 -27.28 2.83 -2.82
C MET A 243 -26.69 4.19 -2.44
N LYS A 244 -27.11 4.73 -1.28
CA LYS A 244 -26.54 5.94 -0.70
C LYS A 244 -26.54 5.85 0.82
N GLY A 245 -25.45 6.30 1.43
CA GLY A 245 -25.40 6.50 2.87
C GLY A 245 -26.30 7.66 3.30
N THR A 246 -26.84 7.60 4.51
CA THR A 246 -27.66 8.65 5.10
C THR A 246 -27.26 8.94 6.55
N LEU A 247 -27.45 10.18 6.97
CA LEU A 247 -27.34 10.63 8.35
C LEU A 247 -28.74 10.86 8.89
N LYS A 248 -29.07 10.25 10.03
CA LYS A 248 -30.35 10.44 10.70
C LYS A 248 -30.14 10.89 12.14
N SER A 249 -30.90 11.92 12.56
CA SER A 249 -30.97 12.34 13.96
C SER A 249 -31.86 11.38 14.77
N LEU A 250 -31.70 11.35 16.08
CA LEU A 250 -32.44 10.45 16.98
C LEU A 250 -33.97 10.57 16.84
N GLU A 251 -34.47 11.79 16.59
CA GLU A 251 -35.90 12.08 16.43
C GLU A 251 -36.47 11.48 15.15
N SER A 252 -35.64 11.35 14.11
CA SER A 252 -36.01 10.86 12.78
C SER A 252 -35.94 9.34 12.63
N LEU A 253 -35.50 8.63 13.67
CA LEU A 253 -35.34 7.18 13.65
C LEU A 253 -36.67 6.45 13.80
N ASP A 254 -36.86 5.40 13.00
CA ASP A 254 -37.96 4.46 13.20
C ASP A 254 -37.73 3.56 14.44
N GLY A 255 -38.70 2.71 14.77
CA GLY A 255 -38.64 1.85 15.95
C GLY A 255 -37.45 0.87 15.94
N LYS A 256 -37.08 0.30 14.79
CA LYS A 256 -35.94 -0.62 14.69
C LYS A 256 -34.62 0.15 14.72
N GLU A 257 -34.56 1.26 14.01
CA GLU A 257 -33.41 2.15 13.97
C GLU A 257 -33.06 2.69 15.36
N LYS A 258 -34.05 2.99 16.21
CA LYS A 258 -33.83 3.34 17.62
C LYS A 258 -33.14 2.21 18.39
N THR A 259 -33.55 0.96 18.19
CA THR A 259 -32.86 -0.19 18.82
C THR A 259 -31.39 -0.30 18.36
N TYR A 260 -31.12 -0.04 17.08
CA TYR A 260 -29.75 -0.06 16.56
C TYR A 260 -28.92 1.13 17.03
N TYR A 261 -29.54 2.31 17.15
CA TYR A 261 -28.95 3.48 17.78
C TYR A 261 -28.56 3.17 19.22
N ASP A 262 -29.48 2.63 20.00
CA ASP A 262 -29.24 2.31 21.41
C ASP A 262 -28.11 1.29 21.59
N TYR A 263 -27.91 0.41 20.60
CA TYR A 263 -26.82 -0.55 20.60
C TYR A 263 -25.46 0.04 20.16
N THR A 264 -25.43 1.03 19.26
CA THR A 264 -24.19 1.47 18.57
C THR A 264 -23.74 2.90 18.83
N CYS A 265 -24.59 3.72 19.47
CA CYS A 265 -24.41 5.15 19.58
C CYS A 265 -24.38 5.66 21.03
N GLN A 266 -24.19 4.78 22.03
CA GLN A 266 -23.99 5.23 23.40
C GLN A 266 -22.60 5.85 23.58
N ARG A 267 -22.43 6.63 24.66
CA ARG A 267 -21.16 7.35 24.92
C ARG A 267 -20.01 6.38 25.11
N GLU A 268 -20.25 5.27 25.80
CA GLU A 268 -19.31 4.20 26.07
C GLU A 268 -18.99 3.32 24.84
N ASP A 269 -19.77 3.42 23.76
CA ASP A 269 -19.53 2.67 22.53
C ASP A 269 -18.42 3.29 21.66
N VAL A 270 -17.85 4.42 22.08
CA VAL A 270 -16.76 5.11 21.40
C VAL A 270 -15.53 5.17 22.31
N ILE A 271 -14.49 4.43 21.94
CA ILE A 271 -13.17 4.53 22.56
C ILE A 271 -12.39 5.57 21.75
N ARG A 272 -11.97 6.65 22.40
CA ARG A 272 -11.12 7.69 21.79
C ARG A 272 -9.85 7.83 22.61
N MET A 273 -8.79 8.26 21.96
CA MET A 273 -7.64 8.87 22.62
C MET A 273 -7.63 10.35 22.26
N CYS A 274 -6.98 11.19 23.07
CA CYS A 274 -6.78 12.58 22.71
C CYS A 274 -5.43 13.09 23.19
N ASN A 275 -4.80 13.92 22.38
CA ASN A 275 -3.57 14.59 22.81
C ASN A 275 -3.89 15.64 23.87
N ILE A 276 -3.22 15.56 25.02
CA ILE A 276 -3.21 16.65 25.98
C ILE A 276 -2.21 17.74 25.53
N PRO A 277 -2.50 19.03 25.75
CA PRO A 277 -1.53 20.09 25.50
C PRO A 277 -0.28 19.92 26.37
N SER A 278 0.90 19.89 25.75
CA SER A 278 2.21 19.84 26.43
C SER A 278 2.38 18.68 27.42
N PRO A 279 2.25 17.40 26.98
CA PRO A 279 2.35 16.24 27.86
C PRO A 279 3.72 16.16 28.52
N GLN A 280 3.74 15.82 29.81
CA GLN A 280 4.97 15.52 30.56
C GLN A 280 5.30 14.01 30.58
N MET A 281 4.43 13.18 29.99
CA MET A 281 4.48 11.71 29.99
C MET A 281 4.46 11.10 31.40
N THR A 282 3.58 11.63 32.25
CA THR A 282 3.35 11.23 33.65
C THR A 282 1.98 10.60 33.85
N ASP A 283 1.73 9.94 34.98
CA ASP A 283 0.39 9.40 35.29
C ASP A 283 -0.69 10.50 35.34
N GLN A 284 -0.29 11.73 35.70
CA GLN A 284 -1.18 12.90 35.69
C GLN A 284 -1.69 13.24 34.29
N ASP A 285 -0.88 12.97 33.26
CA ASP A 285 -1.23 13.16 31.86
C ASP A 285 -2.33 12.17 31.44
N LEU A 286 -2.26 10.92 31.89
CA LEU A 286 -3.30 9.89 31.66
C LEU A 286 -4.62 10.25 32.34
N GLU A 287 -4.55 10.77 33.58
CA GLU A 287 -5.74 11.26 34.27
C GLU A 287 -6.36 12.47 33.56
N THR A 288 -5.52 13.38 33.07
CA THR A 288 -5.96 14.58 32.36
C THR A 288 -6.61 14.23 31.03
N GLU A 289 -6.01 13.30 30.28
CA GLU A 289 -6.62 12.72 29.08
C GLU A 289 -7.99 12.12 29.41
N LYS A 290 -8.09 11.28 30.46
CA LYS A 290 -9.37 10.69 30.86
C LYS A 290 -10.43 11.74 31.23
N ARG A 291 -10.04 12.84 31.87
CA ARG A 291 -10.95 13.97 32.15
C ARG A 291 -11.40 14.67 30.88
N PHE A 292 -10.53 14.81 29.87
CA PHE A 292 -10.90 15.38 28.57
C PHE A 292 -11.83 14.45 27.77
N LEU A 293 -11.69 13.14 27.95
CA LEU A 293 -12.51 12.12 27.28
C LEU A 293 -13.86 11.85 27.95
N ASN A 294 -14.06 12.23 29.22
CA ASN A 294 -15.33 12.14 29.92
C ASN A 294 -16.35 13.16 29.36
N ILE A 295 -16.96 12.84 28.22
CA ILE A 295 -18.09 13.56 27.60
C ILE A 295 -19.39 13.17 28.29
#